data_AF-A0A6C0PXX3-F1
#
_entry.id   AF-A0A6C0PXX3-F1
#
_cell.length_a   1.000
_cell.length_b   1.000
_cell.length_c   1.000
_cell.angle_alpha   90.00
_cell.angle_beta   90.00
_cell.angle_gamma   90.00
#
_symmetry.space_group_name_H-M   'P 1'
#
loop_
_entity.id
_entity.type
_entity.pdbx_description
1 polymer ?
#
loop_
_entity_poly.entity_id
_entity_poly.type
_entity_poly.pdbx_seq_one_letter_code
_entity_poly.pdbx_strand_id
1 'polypeptide(L)'
;MNCLQVARVLQSYLDGETDEVTARRVAAHLKDCRRCGLEASVYQEIHKALARRTSPDRGAMERLHAFGVSLLSDPATRDDDADHHTTPPESDS
;
A
#
# COMPACT_ATOMS: atom_id res chain seq x y z
N MET A 1 -20.87 -3.64 15.07
CA MET A 1 -19.54 -3.01 15.24
C MET A 1 -19.72 -1.63 15.83
N ASN A 2 -18.75 -1.14 16.59
CA ASN A 2 -18.70 0.25 17.06
C ASN A 2 -17.90 1.15 16.10
N CYS A 3 -17.98 2.47 16.29
CA CYS A 3 -17.30 3.44 15.43
C CYS A 3 -15.77 3.22 15.35
N LEU A 4 -15.12 2.85 16.46
CA LEU A 4 -13.66 2.63 16.49
C LEU A 4 -13.23 1.37 15.75
N GLN A 5 -14.08 0.34 15.75
CA GLN A 5 -13.86 -0.86 14.95
C GLN A 5 -14.03 -0.55 13.47
N VAL A 6 -15.05 0.24 13.10
CA VAL A 6 -15.27 0.66 11.70
C VAL A 6 -14.13 1.53 11.21
N ALA A 7 -13.69 2.54 11.96
CA ALA A 7 -12.59 3.41 11.58
C ALA A 7 -11.30 2.64 11.25
N ARG A 8 -11.03 1.54 11.97
CA ARG A 8 -9.86 0.69 11.73
C ARG A 8 -9.90 -0.10 10.42
N VAL A 9 -11.09 -0.45 9.94
CA VAL A 9 -11.26 -1.31 8.75
C VAL A 9 -11.87 -0.56 7.56
N LEU A 10 -12.16 0.74 7.71
CA LEU A 10 -12.92 1.51 6.74
C LEU A 10 -12.21 1.58 5.38
N GLN A 11 -10.90 1.82 5.36
CA GLN A 11 -10.14 1.88 4.10
C GLN A 11 -10.12 0.53 3.39
N SER A 12 -9.70 -0.55 4.07
CA SER A 12 -9.74 -1.90 3.50
C SER A 12 -11.14 -2.30 3.02
N TYR A 13 -12.20 -1.86 3.71
CA TYR A 13 -13.58 -2.07 3.23
C TYR A 13 -13.86 -1.32 1.93
N LEU A 14 -13.45 -0.05 1.84
CA LEU A 14 -13.63 0.78 0.65
C LEU A 14 -12.78 0.29 -0.54
N ASP A 15 -11.65 -0.35 -0.27
CA ASP A 15 -10.76 -0.97 -1.26
C ASP A 15 -11.20 -2.38 -1.69
N GLY A 16 -12.20 -2.95 -1.02
CA GLY A 16 -12.68 -4.32 -1.30
C GLY A 16 -11.80 -5.43 -0.72
N GLU A 17 -10.93 -5.10 0.23
CA GLU A 17 -9.95 -6.00 0.86
C GLU A 17 -10.44 -6.63 2.17
N THR A 18 -11.70 -6.40 2.56
CA THR A 18 -12.29 -7.04 3.74
C THR A 18 -13.02 -8.33 3.39
N ASP A 19 -12.98 -9.31 4.30
CA ASP A 19 -13.83 -10.49 4.21
C ASP A 19 -15.34 -10.14 4.22
N GLU A 20 -16.18 -11.04 3.70
CA GLU A 20 -17.61 -10.81 3.53
C GLU A 20 -18.36 -10.55 4.85
N VAL A 21 -17.91 -11.14 5.96
CA VAL A 21 -18.52 -10.94 7.28
C VAL A 21 -18.22 -9.52 7.77
N THR A 22 -16.97 -9.10 7.66
CA THR A 22 -16.53 -7.74 8.00
C THR A 22 -17.23 -6.71 7.10
N ALA A 23 -17.27 -6.94 5.79
CA ALA A 23 -17.92 -6.05 4.83
C ALA A 23 -19.40 -5.82 5.17
N ARG A 24 -20.16 -6.88 5.47
CA ARG A 24 -21.57 -6.76 5.87
C ARG A 24 -21.76 -5.97 7.17
N ARG A 25 -20.89 -6.19 8.17
CA ARG A 25 -20.96 -5.49 9.46
C ARG A 25 -20.62 -4.00 9.33
N VAL A 26 -19.65 -3.66 8.49
CA VAL A 26 -19.30 -2.27 8.18
C VAL A 26 -20.45 -1.61 7.43
N ALA A 27 -20.97 -2.23 6.37
CA ALA A 27 -22.09 -1.71 5.59
C ALA A 27 -23.32 -1.40 6.45
N ALA A 28 -23.69 -2.31 7.37
CA ALA A 28 -24.76 -2.08 8.34
C ALA A 28 -24.48 -0.85 9.22
N HIS A 29 -23.26 -0.73 9.76
CA HIS A 29 -22.91 0.42 10.60
C HIS A 29 -22.92 1.75 9.84
N LEU A 30 -22.45 1.79 8.59
CA LEU A 30 -22.45 3.00 7.78
C LEU A 30 -23.87 3.49 7.47
N LYS A 31 -24.83 2.57 7.36
CA LYS A 31 -26.26 2.89 7.19
C LYS A 31 -26.86 3.52 8.46
N ASP A 32 -26.46 3.02 9.62
CA ASP A 32 -27.08 3.42 10.91
C ASP A 32 -26.36 4.58 11.59
N CYS A 33 -25.07 4.79 11.31
CA CYS A 33 -24.26 5.85 11.90
C CYS A 33 -23.94 6.96 10.89
N ARG A 34 -24.65 8.09 11.00
CA ARG A 34 -24.44 9.27 10.14
C ARG A 34 -22.98 9.74 10.09
N ARG A 35 -22.27 9.75 11.22
CA ARG A 35 -20.88 10.23 11.28
C ARG A 35 -19.95 9.35 10.42
N CYS A 36 -20.03 8.04 10.61
CA CYS A 36 -19.21 7.09 9.85
C CYS A 36 -19.62 7.03 8.38
N GLY A 37 -20.92 7.15 8.08
CA GLY A 37 -21.41 7.24 6.69
C GLY A 37 -20.87 8.48 5.96
N LEU A 38 -20.82 9.64 6.63
CA LEU A 38 -20.21 10.85 6.07
C LEU A 38 -18.72 10.68 5.82
N GLU A 39 -17.99 10.15 6.79
CA GLU A 39 -16.56 9.84 6.65
C GLU A 39 -16.27 8.91 5.47
N ALA A 40 -17.05 7.83 5.33
CA ALA A 40 -16.95 6.93 4.18
C ALA A 40 -17.19 7.66 2.85
N SER A 41 -18.19 8.55 2.78
CA SER A 41 -18.47 9.32 1.56
C SER A 41 -17.32 10.26 1.16
N VAL A 42 -16.64 10.86 2.14
CA VAL A 42 -15.46 11.71 1.88
C VAL A 42 -14.33 10.88 1.26
N TYR A 43 -14.01 9.72 1.84
CA TYR A 43 -12.98 8.84 1.27
C TYR A 43 -13.35 8.36 -0.14
N GLN A 44 -14.61 8.02 -0.39
CA GLN A 44 -15.07 7.64 -1.72
C GLN A 44 -14.91 8.77 -2.75
N GLU A 45 -15.19 10.02 -2.38
CA GLU A 45 -14.97 11.15 -3.28
C GLU A 45 -13.48 11.40 -3.55
N ILE A 46 -12.62 11.21 -2.54
CA ILE A 46 -11.16 11.24 -2.74
C ILE A 46 -10.73 10.14 -3.71
N HIS A 47 -11.19 8.89 -3.53
CA HIS A 47 -10.86 7.77 -4.42
C HIS A 47 -11.33 8.06 -5.85
N LYS A 48 -12.56 8.56 -6.02
CA LYS A 48 -13.07 8.96 -7.34
C LYS A 48 -12.24 10.10 -7.95
N ALA A 49 -11.82 11.09 -7.16
CA ALA A 49 -11.02 12.21 -7.65
C ALA A 49 -9.61 11.74 -8.09
N LEU A 50 -9.01 10.80 -7.36
CA LEU A 50 -7.74 10.16 -7.73
C LEU A 50 -7.89 9.29 -8.98
N ALA A 51 -8.92 8.45 -9.06
CA ALA A 51 -9.19 7.60 -10.22
C ALA A 51 -9.44 8.41 -11.51
N ARG A 52 -10.01 9.62 -11.40
CA ARG A 52 -10.19 10.53 -12.54
C ARG A 52 -8.88 11.12 -13.05
N ARG A 53 -7.84 11.20 -12.22
CA ARG A 53 -6.50 11.67 -12.62
C ARG A 53 -5.74 10.51 -13.26
N THR A 54 -6.22 10.08 -14.44
CA THR A 54 -5.53 9.25 -15.45
C THR A 54 -4.95 7.92 -14.95
N SER A 55 -5.39 6.80 -15.53
CA SER A 55 -4.70 5.52 -15.35
C SER A 55 -3.20 5.69 -15.64
N PRO A 56 -2.30 5.11 -14.81
CA PRO A 56 -0.87 5.23 -15.02
C PRO A 56 -0.50 4.82 -16.46
N ASP A 57 0.50 5.50 -17.03
CA ASP A 57 1.01 5.13 -18.35
C ASP A 57 1.32 3.63 -18.39
N ARG A 58 0.71 2.91 -19.34
CA ARG A 58 0.78 1.45 -19.41
C ARG A 58 2.23 0.99 -19.57
N GLY A 59 3.02 1.69 -20.38
CA GLY A 59 4.44 1.36 -20.57
C GLY A 59 5.27 1.55 -19.29
N ALA A 60 4.97 2.58 -18.49
CA ALA A 60 5.60 2.77 -17.18
C ALA A 60 5.27 1.63 -16.22
N MET A 61 4.02 1.15 -16.21
CA MET A 61 3.61 0.01 -15.38
C MET A 61 4.29 -1.30 -15.80
N GLU A 62 4.41 -1.55 -17.11
CA GLU A 62 5.11 -2.73 -17.64
C GLU A 62 6.59 -2.73 -17.26
N ARG A 63 7.27 -1.57 -17.36
CA ARG A 63 8.67 -1.43 -16.92
C ARG A 63 8.83 -1.65 -15.42
N LEU A 64 7.92 -1.12 -14.61
CA LEU A 64 7.95 -1.30 -13.15
C LEU A 64 7.76 -2.78 -12.78
N HIS A 65 6.84 -3.48 -13.44
CA HIS A 65 6.63 -4.91 -13.23
C HIS A 65 7.86 -5.74 -13.60
N ALA A 66 8.46 -5.47 -14.77
CA ALA A 66 9.69 -6.14 -15.21
C ALA A 66 10.84 -5.94 -14.21
N PHE A 67 10.97 -4.72 -13.66
CA PHE A 67 11.95 -4.43 -12.63
C PHE A 67 11.70 -5.22 -11.33
N GLY A 68 10.45 -5.28 -10.86
CA GLY A 68 10.09 -6.07 -9.68
C GLY A 68 10.41 -7.56 -9.84
N VAL A 69 10.16 -8.13 -11.02
CA VAL A 69 10.56 -9.51 -11.34
C VAL A 69 12.08 -9.68 -11.31
N SER A 70 12.84 -8.72 -11.83
CA SER A 70 14.31 -8.74 -11.78
C SER A 70 14.83 -8.77 -10.34
N LEU A 71 14.25 -7.98 -9.43
CA LEU A 71 14.65 -7.95 -8.02
C LEU A 71 14.47 -9.30 -7.31
N LEU A 72 13.41 -10.05 -7.67
CA LEU A 72 13.15 -11.38 -7.10
C LEU A 72 14.01 -12.48 -7.73
N SER A 73 14.54 -12.22 -8.93
CA SER A 73 15.33 -13.18 -9.70
C SER A 73 16.84 -13.02 -9.48
N ASP A 74 17.28 -11.95 -8.81
CA ASP A 74 18.68 -11.69 -8.52
C ASP A 74 19.11 -12.31 -7.17
N PRO A 75 19.94 -13.37 -7.17
CA PRO A 75 20.50 -13.93 -5.94
C PRO A 75 21.57 -13.03 -5.29
N ALA A 76 21.99 -11.93 -5.91
CA ALA A 76 23.13 -11.11 -5.46
C ALA A 76 22.86 -10.22 -4.23
N THR A 77 21.65 -10.25 -3.64
CA THR A 77 21.35 -9.48 -2.41
C THR A 77 21.50 -10.27 -1.11
N ARG A 78 22.14 -11.46 -1.15
CA ARG A 78 22.49 -12.26 0.03
C ARG A 78 24.01 -12.40 0.18
N ASP A 79 24.78 -11.31 0.15
CA ASP A 79 26.15 -11.27 0.71
C ASP A 79 26.73 -9.85 0.64
N ASP A 80 26.22 -8.92 1.44
CA ASP A 80 26.90 -7.63 1.63
C ASP A 80 26.81 -7.16 3.10
N ASP A 81 26.94 -8.10 4.03
CA ASP A 81 26.93 -7.82 5.47
C ASP A 81 27.98 -8.62 6.27
N ALA A 82 29.13 -8.94 5.65
CA ALA A 82 30.29 -9.49 6.35
C ALA A 82 31.60 -9.13 5.63
N ASP A 83 32.13 -7.94 5.93
CA ASP A 83 33.53 -7.74 6.36
C ASP A 83 34.00 -6.31 6.08
N HIS A 84 33.55 -5.44 6.98
CA HIS A 84 34.25 -4.21 7.30
C HIS A 84 35.56 -4.56 8.03
N HIS A 85 36.69 -4.60 7.32
CA HIS A 85 37.99 -4.41 7.96
C HIS A 85 38.98 -3.63 7.09
N THR A 86 38.96 -2.31 7.28
CA THR A 86 40.09 -1.37 7.40
C THR A 86 41.48 -1.84 6.96
N THR A 87 42.09 -1.12 6.01
CA THR A 87 43.49 -0.63 6.13
C THR A 87 43.74 0.62 5.24
N PRO A 88 44.40 1.69 5.73
CA PRO A 88 44.70 2.91 4.96
C PRO A 88 46.00 2.79 4.12
N PRO A 89 46.28 3.73 3.20
CA PRO A 89 47.34 3.59 2.21
C PRO A 89 48.72 3.97 2.75
N GLU A 90 49.74 3.16 2.46
CA GLU A 90 51.14 3.56 2.63
C GLU A 90 51.66 4.21 1.34
N SER A 91 52.02 5.49 1.46
CA SER A 91 52.89 6.21 0.52
C SER A 91 54.24 6.37 1.20
N ASP A 92 55.32 5.91 0.58
CA ASP A 92 56.65 6.44 0.89
C ASP A 92 57.53 6.49 -0.37
N SER A 93 58.52 7.37 -0.27
CA SER A 93 59.22 8.15 -1.30
C SER A 93 60.29 7.42 -2.09
#